data_AF-A0A670I3U3-F1
#
_entry.id   AF-A0A670I3U3-F1
#
_cell.length_a   1.000
_cell.length_b   1.000
_cell.length_c   1.000
_cell.angle_alpha   90.00
_cell.angle_beta   90.00
_cell.angle_gamma   90.00
#
_symmetry.space_group_name_H-M   'P 1'
#
loop_
_entity.id
_entity.type
_entity.pdbx_description
1 polymer ?
#
loop_
_entity_poly.entity_id
_entity_poly.type
_entity_poly.pdbx_seq_one_letter_code
_entity_poly.pdbx_strand_id
1 'polypeptide(L)'
;MGSYSFRIFFLSYTGLTRWVYEKTRCLLLPVYGGFPVKLRTYIGEPIPYDPNITATELAEKTKTAFENLRDRHQKMPGNMLRALSERFDKDDKAN
;
A
#
# COMPACT_ATOMS: atom_id res chain seq x y z
N MET A 1 25.06 13.50 -32.72
CA MET A 1 24.30 12.24 -32.53
C MET A 1 25.26 11.25 -31.89
N GLY A 2 25.36 11.11 -30.57
CA GLY A 2 24.28 10.97 -29.59
C GLY A 2 24.26 9.52 -29.11
N SER A 3 25.33 9.08 -28.43
CA SER A 3 25.37 7.77 -27.76
C SER A 3 25.45 8.04 -26.26
N TYR A 4 24.28 8.09 -25.63
CA TYR A 4 24.14 8.28 -24.20
C TYR A 4 24.67 7.03 -23.49
N SER A 5 25.89 7.12 -22.96
CA SER A 5 26.45 6.15 -22.03
C SER A 5 25.72 6.30 -20.70
N PHE A 6 24.57 5.61 -20.57
CA PHE A 6 23.84 5.51 -19.31
C PHE A 6 24.50 4.42 -18.46
N ARG A 7 25.69 4.73 -17.95
CA ARG A 7 26.42 3.85 -17.04
C ARG A 7 25.80 3.98 -15.66
N ILE A 8 24.77 3.19 -15.40
CA ILE A 8 24.25 2.93 -14.05
C ILE A 8 25.36 2.18 -13.31
N PHE A 9 26.12 2.93 -12.53
CA PHE A 9 26.92 2.41 -11.44
C PHE A 9 25.96 1.81 -10.40
N PHE A 10 26.31 0.62 -9.88
CA PHE A 10 25.90 -0.01 -8.60
C PHE A 10 25.52 -1.50 -8.75
N LEU A 11 26.51 -2.39 -8.58
CA LEU A 11 26.52 -3.47 -7.57
C LEU A 11 27.74 -4.39 -7.81
N SER A 12 28.83 -4.12 -7.11
CA SER A 12 29.95 -5.07 -7.03
C SER A 12 29.59 -6.21 -6.07
N TYR A 13 28.95 -7.28 -6.58
CA TYR A 13 28.96 -8.61 -5.97
C TYR A 13 28.65 -9.68 -7.03
N THR A 14 29.58 -9.91 -7.95
CA THR A 14 29.35 -10.74 -9.15
C THR A 14 29.17 -12.23 -8.85
N GLY A 15 29.75 -12.75 -7.75
CA GLY A 15 29.69 -14.17 -7.40
C GLY A 15 28.34 -14.60 -6.79
N LEU A 16 27.92 -13.98 -5.68
CA LEU A 16 26.68 -14.34 -4.99
C LEU A 16 25.43 -13.98 -5.80
N THR A 17 25.41 -12.83 -6.49
CA THR A 17 24.26 -12.47 -7.34
C THR A 17 24.09 -13.47 -8.49
N ARG A 18 25.20 -13.88 -9.12
CA ARG A 18 25.23 -14.94 -10.14
C ARG A 18 24.83 -16.30 -9.57
N TRP A 19 25.35 -16.69 -8.42
CA TRP A 19 25.02 -17.96 -7.76
C TRP A 19 23.53 -18.04 -7.41
N VAL A 20 22.96 -16.97 -6.84
CA VAL A 20 21.52 -16.88 -6.57
C VAL A 20 20.72 -16.93 -7.87
N TYR A 21 21.14 -16.22 -8.92
CA TYR A 21 20.46 -16.22 -10.22
C TYR A 21 20.47 -17.61 -10.89
N GLU A 22 21.62 -18.30 -10.92
CA GLU A 22 21.75 -19.63 -11.52
C GLU A 22 20.98 -20.70 -10.75
N LYS A 23 20.96 -20.61 -9.41
CA LYS A 23 20.26 -21.57 -8.54
C LYS A 23 18.74 -21.40 -8.58
N THR A 24 18.28 -20.15 -8.57
CA THR A 24 16.86 -19.85 -8.42
C THR A 24 16.16 -19.68 -9.78
N ARG A 25 16.92 -19.36 -10.86
CA ARG A 25 16.44 -18.99 -12.22
C ARG A 25 15.25 -18.02 -12.24
N CYS A 26 15.00 -17.34 -11.13
CA CYS A 26 13.82 -16.54 -10.92
C CYS A 26 14.16 -15.11 -11.33
N LEU A 27 13.41 -14.55 -12.28
CA LEU A 27 13.41 -13.11 -12.50
C LEU A 27 12.91 -12.47 -11.19
N LEU A 28 13.84 -12.06 -10.33
CA LEU A 28 13.60 -11.11 -9.25
C LEU A 28 13.33 -9.72 -9.86
N LEU A 29 12.41 -9.64 -10.82
CA LEU A 29 11.73 -8.39 -11.10
C LEU A 29 10.81 -8.20 -9.88
N PRO A 30 11.07 -7.21 -9.00
CA PRO A 30 10.00 -6.77 -8.12
C PRO A 30 8.85 -6.41 -9.06
N VAL A 31 7.78 -7.21 -9.03
CA VAL A 31 6.60 -7.02 -9.86
C VAL A 31 6.21 -5.55 -9.69
N TYR A 32 6.30 -4.80 -10.80
CA TYR A 32 6.21 -3.35 -10.86
C TYR A 32 5.01 -2.88 -10.00
N GLY A 33 5.28 -2.26 -8.84
CA GLY A 33 4.24 -1.88 -7.86
C GLY A 33 4.54 -2.18 -6.38
N GLY A 34 5.59 -2.94 -6.07
CA GLY A 34 5.99 -3.22 -4.68
C GLY A 34 5.37 -4.50 -4.12
N PHE A 35 5.26 -4.61 -2.79
CA PHE A 35 4.66 -5.78 -2.14
C PHE A 35 3.12 -5.73 -2.24
N PRO A 36 2.45 -6.82 -2.68
CA PRO A 36 0.99 -6.87 -2.80
C PRO A 36 0.34 -6.86 -1.40
N VAL A 37 0.00 -5.65 -0.92
CA VAL A 37 -0.75 -5.42 0.32
C VAL A 37 -2.24 -5.73 0.10
N LYS A 38 -2.93 -6.25 1.12
CA LYS A 38 -4.39 -6.44 1.08
C LYS A 38 -5.09 -5.07 0.94
N LEU A 39 -5.65 -4.77 -0.24
CA LEU A 39 -6.53 -3.61 -0.44
C LEU A 39 -7.95 -3.99 -0.02
N ARG A 40 -8.40 -3.51 1.14
CA ARG A 40 -9.79 -3.65 1.62
C ARG A 40 -10.47 -2.29 1.51
N THR A 41 -11.60 -2.24 0.81
CA THR A 41 -12.43 -1.03 0.71
C THR A 41 -13.56 -1.14 1.70
N TYR A 42 -13.59 -0.23 2.68
CA TYR A 42 -14.70 -0.10 3.63
C TYR A 42 -15.59 1.05 3.21
N ILE A 43 -16.89 0.79 3.07
CA ILE A 43 -17.90 1.80 2.73
C ILE A 43 -18.54 2.25 4.03
N GLY A 44 -18.46 3.55 4.33
CA GLY A 44 -19.06 4.12 5.53
C GLY A 44 -20.54 4.38 5.41
N GLU A 45 -21.14 4.81 6.52
CA GLU A 45 -22.53 5.27 6.56
C GLU A 45 -22.73 6.50 5.65
N PRO A 46 -23.88 6.60 4.96
CA PRO A 46 -24.16 7.74 4.10
C PRO A 46 -24.33 9.01 4.94
N ILE A 47 -23.80 10.13 4.44
CA ILE A 47 -23.98 11.43 5.08
C ILE A 47 -25.38 11.96 4.72
N PRO A 48 -26.27 12.23 5.70
CA PRO A 48 -27.61 12.69 5.41
C PRO A 48 -27.58 14.10 4.82
N TYR A 49 -28.43 14.32 3.82
CA TYR A 49 -28.63 15.64 3.21
C TYR A 49 -29.54 16.49 4.10
N ASP A 50 -29.08 17.70 4.43
CA ASP A 50 -29.87 18.71 5.13
C ASP A 50 -29.86 20.00 4.30
N PRO A 51 -31.02 20.52 3.87
CA PRO A 51 -31.10 21.71 3.02
C PRO A 51 -30.66 23.01 3.73
N ASN A 52 -30.51 23.00 5.05
CA ASN A 52 -30.15 24.20 5.82
C ASN A 52 -28.63 24.36 6.05
N ILE A 53 -27.82 23.38 5.65
CA ILE A 53 -26.37 23.39 5.91
C ILE A 53 -25.62 24.17 4.84
N THR A 54 -24.56 24.85 5.27
CA THR A 54 -23.60 25.45 4.34
C THR A 54 -22.68 24.37 3.74
N ALA A 55 -22.17 24.60 2.53
CA ALA A 55 -21.25 23.66 1.87
C ALA A 55 -19.97 23.40 2.69
N THR A 56 -19.53 24.39 3.47
CA THR A 56 -18.36 24.30 4.36
C THR A 56 -18.62 23.34 5.52
N GLU A 57 -19.78 23.43 6.17
CA GLU A 57 -20.15 22.52 7.26
C GLU A 57 -20.31 21.09 6.77
N LEU A 58 -20.83 20.89 5.55
CA LEU A 58 -20.92 19.56 4.94
C LEU A 58 -19.54 18.96 4.69
N ALA A 59 -18.58 19.77 4.22
CA ALA A 59 -17.21 19.32 4.01
C ALA A 59 -16.52 18.93 5.33
N GLU A 60 -16.75 19.69 6.40
CA GLU A 60 -16.23 19.38 7.74
C GLU A 60 -16.81 18.07 8.29
N LYS A 61 -18.13 17.87 8.18
CA LYS A 61 -18.79 16.61 8.56
C LYS A 61 -18.21 15.42 7.77
N THR A 62 -18.00 15.60 6.46
CA THR A 62 -17.41 14.57 5.60
C THR A 62 -15.99 14.23 6.02
N LYS A 63 -15.18 15.25 6.34
CA LYS A 63 -13.82 15.07 6.83
C LYS A 63 -13.81 14.25 8.13
N THR A 64 -14.63 14.61 9.11
CA THR A 64 -14.72 13.89 10.39
C THR A 64 -15.17 12.44 10.19
N ALA A 65 -16.17 12.19 9.33
CA ALA A 65 -16.60 10.83 9.00
C ALA A 65 -15.47 10.00 8.37
N PHE A 66 -14.69 10.62 7.48
CA PHE A 66 -13.56 9.97 6.83
C PHE A 66 -12.41 9.67 7.80
N GLU A 67 -12.09 10.60 8.71
CA GLU A 67 -11.10 10.40 9.77
C GLU A 67 -11.51 9.26 10.71
N ASN A 68 -12.79 9.19 11.08
CA ASN A 68 -13.32 8.08 11.88
C ASN A 68 -13.21 6.73 11.14
N LEU A 69 -13.50 6.68 9.84
CA LEU A 69 -13.33 5.46 9.04
C LEU A 69 -11.86 5.05 8.92
N ARG A 70 -10.97 6.03 8.71
CA ARG A 70 -9.52 5.82 8.68
C ARG A 70 -9.06 5.22 10.00
N ASP A 71 -9.38 5.85 11.13
CA ASP A 71 -8.83 5.47 12.43
C ASP A 71 -9.38 4.11 12.91
N ARG A 72 -10.58 3.73 12.49
CA ARG A 72 -11.15 2.39 12.76
C ARG A 72 -10.45 1.27 11.97
N HIS A 73 -10.12 1.50 10.70
CA HIS A 73 -9.66 0.45 9.80
C HIS A 73 -8.16 0.48 9.48
N GLN A 74 -7.49 1.62 9.71
CA GLN A 74 -6.07 1.83 9.43
C GLN A 74 -5.30 2.10 10.73
N LYS A 75 -4.34 1.24 11.04
CA LYS A 75 -3.40 1.46 12.15
C LYS A 75 -2.28 2.40 11.71
N MET A 76 -2.18 3.57 12.34
CA MET A 76 -1.08 4.51 12.14
C MET A 76 -0.05 4.44 13.28
N PRO A 77 1.27 4.59 13.02
CA PRO A 77 1.90 4.69 11.70
C PRO A 77 1.84 3.37 10.92
N GLY A 78 1.87 3.46 9.59
CA GLY A 78 1.86 2.29 8.69
C GLY A 78 3.16 1.48 8.77
N ASN A 79 3.07 0.16 8.61
CA ASN A 79 4.23 -0.75 8.62
C ASN A 79 4.07 -1.84 7.55
N MET A 80 5.02 -1.91 6.62
CA MET A 80 4.98 -2.84 5.48
C MET A 80 5.06 -4.31 5.91
N LEU A 81 5.89 -4.64 6.91
CA LEU A 81 6.02 -6.02 7.40
C LEU A 81 4.75 -6.47 8.11
N ARG A 82 4.10 -5.58 8.87
CA ARG A 82 2.80 -5.84 9.50
C ARG A 82 1.72 -6.06 8.44
N ALA A 83 1.66 -5.22 7.41
CA ALA A 83 0.71 -5.38 6.31
C ALA A 83 0.92 -6.69 5.53
N LEU A 84 2.17 -7.16 5.44
CA LEU A 84 2.51 -8.47 4.87
C LEU A 84 2.12 -9.62 5.80
N SER A 85 2.30 -9.51 7.12
CA SER A 85 1.91 -10.57 8.07
C SER A 85 0.39 -10.70 8.16
N GLU A 86 -0.33 -9.57 8.23
CA GLU A 86 -1.80 -9.49 8.20
C GLU A 86 -2.36 -10.14 6.91
N ARG A 87 -1.54 -10.40 5.90
CA ARG A 87 -1.95 -11.18 4.72
C ARG A 87 -2.23 -12.64 5.04
N PHE A 88 -1.40 -13.24 5.88
CA PHE A 88 -1.39 -14.68 6.15
C PHE A 88 -2.08 -15.04 7.45
N ASP A 89 -2.36 -14.07 8.31
CA ASP A 89 -3.27 -14.26 9.42
C ASP A 89 -4.61 -14.78 8.85
N LYS A 90 -4.96 -15.99 9.28
CA LYS A 90 -6.30 -16.55 9.10
C LYS A 90 -7.19 -15.66 9.95
N ASP A 91 -7.98 -14.80 9.31
CA ASP A 91 -9.05 -14.14 10.02
C ASP A 91 -10.00 -15.24 10.50
N ASP A 92 -9.83 -15.65 11.76
CA ASP A 92 -10.85 -16.34 12.51
C ASP A 92 -12.08 -15.44 12.48
N LYS A 93 -13.21 -16.04 12.09
CA LYS A 93 -14.50 -15.38 12.11
C LYS A 93 -14.70 -14.76 13.49
N ALA A 94 -14.82 -13.44 13.55
CA ALA A 94 -15.26 -12.76 14.76
C ALA A 94 -16.13 -11.56 14.39
N ASN A 95 -17.43 -11.84 14.42
CA ASN A 95 -18.58 -10.96 14.60
C ASN A 95 -18.81 -9.84 13.57
#